data_AF-A0A2K5TYX6-F1
#
_entry.id   AF-A0A2K5TYX6-F1
#
_cell.length_a   1.000
_cell.length_b   1.000
_cell.length_c   1.000
_cell.angle_alpha   90.00
_cell.angle_beta   90.00
_cell.angle_gamma   90.00
#
_symmetry.space_group_name_H-M   'P 1'
#
loop_
_entity.id
_entity.type
_entity.pdbx_description
1 polymer ?
#
loop_
_entity_poly.entity_id
_entity_poly.type
_entity_poly.pdbx_seq_one_letter_code
_entity_poly.pdbx_strand_id
1 'polypeptide(L)'
;MVEYITHNRNVITEPIYPEVVHMFAVNMFRTLPPSSNPTGAEFDPEEDEPTLEAAWPHLQLVYEFFLRFLESPDFQPNIAKKYIDQKFVLQLLELFDSEDPRERDFLKTTLHRIYGKFLGLRAYIRKQINNIFYRFIYETEHHNGIAELLEILGSLTEIGV
;
A
#
# COMPACT_ATOMS: atom_id res chain seq x y z
N MET A 1 19.50 -7.01 -4.61
CA MET A 1 19.14 -5.59 -4.40
C MET A 1 18.70 -5.30 -2.97
N VAL A 2 17.76 -6.08 -2.39
CA VAL A 2 17.31 -5.93 -0.98
C VAL A 2 18.48 -5.99 0.02
N GLU A 3 19.34 -7.01 -0.10
CA GLU A 3 20.52 -7.13 0.76
C GLU A 3 21.51 -5.98 0.58
N TYR A 4 21.63 -5.44 -0.63
CA TYR A 4 22.58 -4.37 -0.94
C TYR A 4 22.20 -3.06 -0.26
N ILE A 5 20.92 -2.67 -0.27
CA ILE A 5 20.43 -1.48 0.45
C ILE A 5 20.49 -1.70 1.97
N THR A 6 20.28 -2.94 2.43
CA THR A 6 20.25 -3.25 3.87
C THR A 6 21.64 -3.22 4.49
N HIS A 7 22.68 -3.69 3.77
CA HIS A 7 24.03 -3.84 4.31
C HIS A 7 24.99 -2.69 3.97
N ASN A 8 24.63 -1.79 3.05
CA ASN A 8 25.49 -0.69 2.64
C ASN A 8 24.84 0.67 2.96
N ARG A 9 25.59 1.55 3.63
CA ARG A 9 25.18 2.92 3.94
C ARG A 9 25.52 3.88 2.80
N ASN A 10 24.78 4.98 2.67
CA ASN A 10 24.93 6.01 1.63
C ASN A 10 24.71 5.52 0.18
N VAL A 11 23.99 4.42 -0.01
CA VAL A 11 23.67 3.90 -1.35
C VAL A 11 22.52 4.67 -1.99
N ILE A 12 21.62 5.25 -1.18
CA ILE A 12 20.45 5.99 -1.67
C ILE A 12 20.87 7.39 -2.13
N THR A 13 21.17 7.51 -3.41
CA THR A 13 21.51 8.77 -4.08
C THR A 13 20.27 9.37 -4.74
N GLU A 14 20.28 10.69 -4.99
CA GLU A 14 19.18 11.40 -5.67
C GLU A 14 18.66 10.74 -6.97
N PRO A 15 19.50 10.26 -7.91
CA PRO A 15 19.01 9.65 -9.15
C PRO A 15 18.30 8.31 -8.94
N ILE A 16 18.44 7.65 -7.79
CA ILE A 16 17.83 6.34 -7.53
C ILE A 16 16.35 6.46 -7.16
N TYR A 17 15.92 7.59 -6.60
CA TYR A 17 14.51 7.80 -6.21
C TYR A 17 13.50 7.58 -7.33
N PRO A 18 13.63 8.22 -8.52
CA PRO A 18 12.67 7.98 -9.61
C PRO A 18 12.69 6.52 -10.09
N GLU A 19 13.87 5.90 -10.17
CA GLU A 19 14.02 4.51 -10.63
C GLU A 19 13.33 3.51 -9.69
N VAL A 20 13.49 3.69 -8.38
CA VAL A 20 12.85 2.83 -7.37
C VAL A 20 11.33 3.00 -7.39
N VAL A 21 10.85 4.24 -7.43
CA VAL A 21 9.41 4.52 -7.45
C VAL A 21 8.78 4.01 -8.75
N HIS A 22 9.46 4.18 -9.89
CA HIS A 22 9.00 3.65 -11.17
C HIS A 22 8.99 2.12 -11.18
N MET A 23 10.05 1.48 -10.70
CA MET A 23 10.13 0.02 -10.59
C MET A 23 9.00 -0.53 -9.72
N PHE A 24 8.73 0.08 -8.56
CA PHE A 24 7.60 -0.32 -7.72
C PHE A 24 6.26 -0.15 -8.46
N ALA A 25 6.03 1.02 -9.08
CA ALA A 25 4.79 1.31 -9.78
C ALA A 25 4.50 0.32 -10.93
N VAL A 26 5.52 -0.01 -11.73
CA VAL A 26 5.38 -0.95 -12.87
C VAL A 26 5.05 -2.37 -12.42
N ASN A 27 5.61 -2.80 -11.29
CA ASN A 27 5.37 -4.15 -10.79
C ASN A 27 4.06 -4.28 -10.00
N MET A 28 3.66 -3.22 -9.28
CA MET A 28 2.55 -3.30 -8.35
C MET A 28 1.23 -2.79 -8.90
N PHE A 29 1.24 -1.64 -9.61
CA PHE A 29 0.00 -0.97 -10.00
C PHE A 29 -0.64 -1.64 -11.21
N ARG A 30 -1.54 -2.57 -10.90
CA ARG A 30 -2.35 -3.37 -11.83
C ARG A 30 -3.81 -3.29 -11.43
N THR A 31 -4.70 -3.46 -12.39
CA THR A 31 -6.10 -3.74 -12.09
C THR A 31 -6.20 -5.11 -11.44
N LEU A 32 -6.85 -5.18 -10.28
CA LEU A 32 -7.06 -6.45 -9.59
C LEU A 32 -7.98 -7.35 -10.44
N PRO A 33 -7.76 -8.68 -10.41
CA PRO A 33 -8.66 -9.61 -11.08
C PRO A 33 -10.08 -9.49 -10.50
N PRO A 34 -11.12 -9.88 -11.26
CA PRO A 34 -12.47 -9.96 -10.71
C PRO A 34 -12.49 -10.89 -9.50
N SER A 35 -13.34 -10.59 -8.53
CA SER A 35 -13.42 -11.40 -7.30
C SER A 35 -13.77 -12.85 -7.61
N SER A 36 -13.12 -13.75 -6.89
CA SER A 36 -13.32 -15.19 -6.99
C SER A 36 -14.52 -15.67 -6.15
N ASN A 37 -14.99 -14.80 -5.23
CA ASN A 37 -16.03 -15.11 -4.26
C ASN A 37 -17.43 -14.78 -4.80
N PRO A 38 -18.46 -15.54 -4.40
CA PRO A 38 -19.83 -15.31 -4.84
C PRO A 38 -20.38 -13.99 -4.30
N THR A 39 -20.89 -13.11 -5.16
CA THR A 39 -21.53 -11.86 -4.74
C THR A 39 -23.03 -12.05 -4.47
N GLY A 40 -23.58 -11.46 -3.41
CA GLY A 40 -25.04 -11.34 -3.22
C GLY A 40 -25.52 -11.65 -1.79
N ALA A 41 -26.81 -11.95 -1.65
CA ALA A 41 -27.46 -12.15 -0.33
C ALA A 41 -27.02 -13.43 0.42
N GLU A 42 -26.31 -14.33 -0.26
CA GLU A 42 -25.71 -15.54 0.33
C GLU A 42 -24.19 -15.39 0.56
N PHE A 43 -23.64 -14.18 0.38
CA PHE A 43 -22.24 -13.88 0.65
C PHE A 43 -21.98 -13.91 2.16
N ASP A 44 -21.16 -14.86 2.61
CA ASP A 44 -20.57 -14.86 3.93
C ASP A 44 -19.06 -14.59 3.81
N PRO A 45 -18.57 -13.39 4.18
CA PRO A 45 -17.14 -13.07 4.11
C PRO A 45 -16.29 -13.93 5.04
N GLU A 46 -16.86 -14.66 6.01
CA GLU A 46 -16.13 -15.63 6.83
C GLU A 46 -15.88 -16.96 6.10
N GLU A 47 -16.64 -17.27 5.05
CA GLU A 47 -16.49 -18.48 4.23
C GLU A 47 -15.60 -18.27 2.98
N ASP A 48 -15.18 -17.03 2.74
CA ASP A 48 -14.33 -16.67 1.60
C ASP A 48 -12.95 -17.35 1.67
N GLU A 49 -12.62 -18.11 0.63
CA GLU A 49 -11.27 -18.65 0.47
C GLU A 49 -10.34 -17.58 -0.13
N PRO A 50 -9.20 -17.25 0.51
CA PRO A 50 -8.31 -16.22 0.00
C PRO A 50 -7.64 -16.69 -1.28
N THR A 51 -7.89 -15.98 -2.38
CA THR A 51 -7.16 -16.19 -3.64
C THR A 51 -5.74 -15.67 -3.50
N LEU A 52 -4.78 -16.59 -3.60
CA LEU A 52 -3.36 -16.25 -3.52
C LEU A 52 -2.83 -15.76 -4.86
N GLU A 53 -2.04 -14.69 -4.85
CA GLU A 53 -1.42 -14.15 -6.05
C GLU A 53 -0.33 -15.10 -6.57
N ALA A 54 -0.45 -15.55 -7.83
CA ALA A 54 0.49 -16.50 -8.43
C ALA A 54 1.90 -15.90 -8.59
N ALA A 55 1.99 -14.59 -8.81
CA ALA A 55 3.25 -13.85 -8.91
C ALA A 55 3.85 -13.49 -7.54
N TRP A 56 3.29 -13.96 -6.42
CA TRP A 56 3.69 -13.58 -5.06
C TRP A 56 5.19 -13.66 -4.78
N PRO A 57 5.94 -14.72 -5.20
CA PRO A 57 7.38 -14.78 -4.94
C PRO A 57 8.17 -13.59 -5.51
N HIS A 58 7.68 -12.99 -6.60
CA HIS A 58 8.25 -11.77 -7.17
C HIS A 58 7.74 -10.51 -6.47
N LEU A 59 6.42 -10.39 -6.28
CA LEU A 59 5.82 -9.22 -5.65
C LEU A 59 6.28 -9.01 -4.21
N GLN A 60 6.45 -10.09 -3.46
CA GLN A 60 7.01 -10.05 -2.10
C GLN A 60 8.37 -9.34 -2.09
N LEU A 61 9.26 -9.66 -3.02
CA LEU A 61 10.58 -9.03 -3.10
C LEU A 61 10.48 -7.54 -3.46
N VAL A 62 9.53 -7.17 -4.32
CA VAL A 62 9.28 -5.76 -4.67
C VAL A 62 8.77 -4.97 -3.46
N TYR A 63 7.81 -5.51 -2.71
CA TYR A 63 7.32 -4.89 -1.47
C TYR A 63 8.41 -4.79 -0.40
N GLU A 64 9.14 -5.87 -0.14
CA GLU A 64 10.25 -5.88 0.83
C GLU A 64 11.31 -4.85 0.46
N PHE A 65 11.70 -4.78 -0.82
CA PHE A 65 12.64 -3.80 -1.31
C PHE A 65 12.16 -2.37 -1.07
N PHE A 66 10.91 -2.07 -1.43
CA PHE A 66 10.36 -0.72 -1.30
C PHE A 66 10.19 -0.31 0.16
N LEU A 67 9.77 -1.22 1.03
CA LEU A 67 9.74 -0.97 2.48
C LEU A 67 11.13 -0.66 3.03
N ARG A 68 12.15 -1.47 2.68
CA ARG A 68 13.53 -1.21 3.12
C ARG A 68 14.06 0.13 2.60
N PHE A 69 13.70 0.50 1.37
CA PHE A 69 14.01 1.81 0.82
C PHE A 69 13.35 2.95 1.63
N LEU A 70 12.07 2.84 1.98
CA LEU A 70 11.37 3.83 2.80
C LEU A 70 11.93 3.90 4.23
N GLU A 71 12.28 2.76 4.82
CA GLU A 71 12.76 2.65 6.21
C GLU A 71 14.25 3.00 6.37
N SER A 72 14.99 3.09 5.27
CA SER A 72 16.41 3.46 5.32
C SER A 72 16.62 4.79 6.05
N PRO A 73 17.63 4.88 6.94
CA PRO A 73 17.98 6.13 7.62
C PRO A 73 18.47 7.21 6.64
N ASP A 74 18.97 6.80 5.47
CA ASP A 74 19.45 7.71 4.42
C ASP A 74 18.31 8.21 3.50
N PHE A 75 17.07 7.76 3.74
CA PHE A 75 15.91 8.18 2.97
C PHE A 75 15.55 9.65 3.24
N GLN A 76 15.43 10.44 2.17
CA GLN A 76 15.15 11.87 2.22
C GLN A 76 13.74 12.17 1.65
N PRO A 77 12.73 12.43 2.52
CA PRO A 77 11.36 12.70 2.07
C PRO A 77 11.24 13.90 1.13
N ASN A 78 12.13 14.89 1.26
CA ASN A 78 12.12 16.10 0.43
C ASN A 78 12.45 15.84 -1.04
N ILE A 79 13.21 14.80 -1.35
CA ILE A 79 13.48 14.36 -2.72
C ILE A 79 12.35 13.45 -3.19
N ALA A 80 11.99 12.46 -2.36
CA ALA A 80 10.98 11.46 -2.68
C ALA A 80 9.59 12.04 -2.99
N LYS A 81 9.20 13.15 -2.35
CA LYS A 81 7.88 13.79 -2.54
C LYS A 81 7.61 14.26 -3.97
N LYS A 82 8.65 14.36 -4.82
CA LYS A 82 8.50 14.67 -6.25
C LYS A 82 7.97 13.48 -7.07
N TYR A 83 8.09 12.27 -6.53
CA TYR A 83 7.78 11.01 -7.21
C TYR A 83 6.68 10.22 -6.50
N ILE A 84 6.62 10.30 -5.16
CA ILE A 84 5.50 9.78 -4.35
C ILE A 84 4.49 10.91 -4.20
N ASP A 85 3.58 11.00 -5.15
CA ASP A 85 2.54 12.04 -5.23
C ASP A 85 1.14 11.48 -4.93
N GLN A 86 0.12 12.30 -5.12
CA GLN A 86 -1.27 11.89 -4.91
C GLN A 86 -1.69 10.74 -5.84
N LYS A 87 -1.19 10.71 -7.07
CA LYS A 87 -1.51 9.65 -8.02
C LYS A 87 -0.92 8.31 -7.55
N PHE A 88 0.34 8.31 -7.12
CA PHE A 88 0.98 7.14 -6.54
C PHE A 88 0.19 6.60 -5.34
N VAL A 89 -0.25 7.49 -4.43
CA VAL A 89 -1.05 7.11 -3.27
C VAL A 89 -2.41 6.52 -3.68
N LEU A 90 -3.08 7.10 -4.66
CA LEU A 90 -4.36 6.59 -5.14
C LEU A 90 -4.22 5.16 -5.68
N GLN A 91 -3.24 4.92 -6.56
CA GLN A 91 -2.98 3.59 -7.13
C GLN A 91 -2.55 2.58 -6.05
N LEU A 92 -1.82 3.01 -5.02
CA LEU A 92 -1.48 2.17 -3.87
C LEU A 92 -2.72 1.78 -3.06
N LEU A 93 -3.66 2.72 -2.88
CA LEU A 93 -4.91 2.47 -2.15
C LEU A 93 -5.84 1.52 -2.90
N GLU A 94 -5.87 1.56 -4.24
CA GLU A 94 -6.67 0.62 -5.05
C GLU A 94 -6.26 -0.84 -4.84
N LEU A 95 -4.99 -1.11 -4.47
CA LEU A 95 -4.51 -2.46 -4.22
C LEU A 95 -5.00 -3.06 -2.89
N PHE A 96 -5.56 -2.26 -1.98
CA PHE A 96 -6.08 -2.78 -0.70
C PHE A 96 -7.27 -3.73 -0.88
N ASP A 97 -7.90 -3.74 -2.05
CA ASP A 97 -8.97 -4.69 -2.37
C ASP A 97 -8.43 -6.06 -2.85
N SER A 98 -7.11 -6.30 -2.77
CA SER A 98 -6.50 -7.60 -3.08
C SER A 98 -7.06 -8.70 -2.17
N GLU A 99 -7.43 -9.85 -2.75
CA GLU A 99 -7.88 -11.03 -2.00
C GLU A 99 -6.73 -11.67 -1.20
N ASP A 100 -5.47 -11.45 -1.59
CA ASP A 100 -4.29 -12.00 -0.91
C ASP A 100 -3.98 -11.21 0.39
N PRO A 101 -4.19 -11.80 1.58
CA PRO A 101 -3.96 -11.10 2.85
C PRO A 101 -2.50 -10.70 3.05
N ARG A 102 -1.55 -11.41 2.41
CA ARG A 102 -0.13 -11.07 2.49
C ARG A 102 0.14 -9.76 1.77
N GLU A 103 -0.48 -9.55 0.61
CA GLU A 103 -0.37 -8.30 -0.13
C GLU A 103 -0.93 -7.14 0.70
N ARG A 104 -2.09 -7.33 1.34
CA ARG A 104 -2.72 -6.31 2.19
C ARG A 104 -1.86 -5.92 3.39
N ASP A 105 -1.16 -6.85 4.04
CA ASP A 105 -0.28 -6.53 5.17
C ASP A 105 0.95 -5.69 4.75
N PHE A 106 1.52 -5.98 3.58
CA PHE A 106 2.59 -5.15 3.00
C PHE A 106 2.09 -3.76 2.61
N LEU A 107 0.90 -3.66 2.01
CA LEU A 107 0.26 -2.39 1.66
C LEU A 107 -0.02 -1.55 2.90
N LYS A 108 -0.55 -2.17 3.96
CA LYS A 108 -0.78 -1.55 5.27
C LYS A 108 0.47 -0.88 5.80
N THR A 109 1.54 -1.65 5.89
CA THR A 109 2.84 -1.17 6.39
C THR A 109 3.40 -0.06 5.48
N THR A 110 3.32 -0.24 4.17
CA THR A 110 3.83 0.74 3.18
C THR A 110 3.09 2.08 3.30
N LEU A 111 1.76 2.05 3.33
CA LEU A 111 0.93 3.24 3.46
C LEU A 111 1.17 3.95 4.80
N HIS A 112 1.30 3.20 5.90
CA HIS A 112 1.62 3.76 7.21
C HIS A 112 2.98 4.50 7.20
N ARG A 113 4.02 3.93 6.58
CA ARG A 113 5.33 4.58 6.43
C ARG A 113 5.26 5.85 5.58
N ILE A 114 4.51 5.82 4.47
CA ILE A 114 4.28 6.99 3.62
C ILE A 114 3.55 8.09 4.42
N TYR A 115 2.47 7.75 5.13
CA TYR A 115 1.72 8.71 5.94
C TYR A 115 2.60 9.37 7.03
N GLY A 116 3.45 8.58 7.68
CA GLY A 116 4.38 9.08 8.70
C GLY A 116 5.36 10.09 8.14
N LYS A 117 5.97 9.80 6.98
CA LYS A 117 7.05 10.61 6.36
C LYS A 117 6.57 11.81 5.55
N PHE A 118 5.37 11.75 4.96
CA PHE A 118 4.88 12.77 4.03
C PHE A 118 3.69 13.55 4.60
N LEU A 119 3.98 14.60 5.37
CA LEU A 119 2.96 15.47 5.97
C LEU A 119 1.95 16.03 4.94
N GLY A 120 2.44 16.40 3.75
CA GLY A 120 1.60 16.95 2.67
C GLY A 120 0.61 15.95 2.05
N LEU A 121 0.83 14.64 2.22
CA LEU A 121 -0.08 13.61 1.71
C LEU A 121 -1.13 13.18 2.73
N ARG A 122 -0.97 13.53 4.02
CA ARG A 122 -1.85 13.04 5.10
C ARG A 122 -3.32 13.37 4.87
N ALA A 123 -3.62 14.61 4.49
CA ALA A 123 -5.00 15.03 4.23
C ALA A 123 -5.61 14.30 3.03
N TYR A 124 -4.81 14.06 1.99
CA TYR A 124 -5.23 13.33 0.81
C TYR A 124 -5.49 11.85 1.13
N ILE A 125 -4.58 11.19 1.84
CA ILE A 125 -4.71 9.78 2.27
C ILE A 125 -6.00 9.60 3.08
N ARG A 126 -6.25 10.42 4.10
CA ARG A 126 -7.49 10.34 4.89
C ARG A 126 -8.75 10.54 4.04
N LYS A 127 -8.72 11.51 3.11
CA LYS A 127 -9.84 11.75 2.20
C LYS A 127 -10.11 10.53 1.32
N GLN A 128 -9.08 9.90 0.76
CA GLN A 128 -9.27 8.74 -0.11
C GLN A 128 -9.73 7.50 0.67
N ILE A 129 -9.21 7.25 1.87
CA ILE A 129 -9.72 6.18 2.73
C ILE A 129 -11.20 6.39 3.06
N ASN A 130 -11.60 7.63 3.39
CA ASN A 130 -13.01 7.94 3.62
C ASN A 130 -13.87 7.69 2.38
N ASN A 131 -13.38 8.01 1.18
CA ASN A 131 -14.10 7.71 -0.06
C ASN A 131 -14.30 6.20 -0.26
N ILE A 132 -13.27 5.39 0.04
CA ILE A 132 -13.36 3.92 0.01
C ILE A 132 -14.42 3.45 0.99
N PHE A 133 -14.43 3.97 2.22
CA PHE A 133 -15.45 3.62 3.21
C PHE A 133 -16.85 4.06 2.82
N TYR A 134 -17.03 5.24 2.22
CA TYR A 134 -18.33 5.66 1.73
C TYR A 134 -18.85 4.73 0.63
N ARG A 135 -17.99 4.34 -0.31
CA ARG A 135 -18.34 3.38 -1.36
C ARG A 135 -18.65 2.00 -0.80
N PHE A 136 -17.87 1.55 0.19
CA PHE A 136 -18.13 0.30 0.90
C PHE A 136 -19.50 0.34 1.59
N ILE A 137 -19.76 1.34 2.43
CA ILE A 137 -20.99 1.42 3.26
C ILE A 137 -22.25 1.66 2.43
N TYR A 138 -22.17 2.51 1.38
CA TYR A 138 -23.38 3.01 0.70
C TYR A 138 -23.60 2.43 -0.70
N GLU A 139 -22.61 1.78 -1.32
CA GLU A 139 -22.72 1.33 -2.71
C GLU A 139 -22.47 -0.16 -2.91
N THR A 140 -21.43 -0.71 -2.30
CA THR A 140 -20.89 -2.03 -2.70
C THR A 140 -21.03 -3.10 -1.63
N GLU A 141 -21.00 -2.72 -0.34
CA GLU A 141 -20.99 -3.62 0.82
C GLU A 141 -19.88 -4.69 0.79
N HIS A 142 -18.90 -4.52 -0.09
CA HIS A 142 -17.80 -5.48 -0.31
C HIS A 142 -16.49 -4.73 -0.55
N HIS A 143 -15.47 -5.04 0.25
CA HIS A 143 -14.09 -4.59 0.05
C HIS A 143 -13.14 -5.40 0.96
N ASN A 144 -12.09 -6.00 0.41
CA ASN A 144 -11.23 -6.95 1.13
C ASN A 144 -10.32 -6.30 2.20
N GLY A 145 -9.97 -5.02 2.00
CA GLY A 145 -8.99 -4.31 2.84
C GLY A 145 -9.54 -3.40 3.94
N ILE A 146 -10.82 -3.53 4.34
CA ILE A 146 -11.42 -2.60 5.32
C ILE A 146 -10.72 -2.69 6.68
N ALA A 147 -10.39 -3.90 7.13
CA ALA A 147 -9.73 -4.12 8.43
C ALA A 147 -8.36 -3.42 8.49
N GLU A 148 -7.53 -3.60 7.46
CA GLU A 148 -6.19 -3.02 7.39
C GLU A 148 -6.25 -1.48 7.30
N LEU A 149 -7.22 -0.93 6.55
CA LEU A 149 -7.43 0.52 6.49
C LEU A 149 -7.87 1.10 7.85
N LEU A 150 -8.69 0.38 8.61
CA LEU A 150 -9.08 0.77 9.97
C LEU A 150 -7.91 0.73 10.95
N GLU A 151 -7.06 -0.31 10.88
CA GLU A 151 -5.83 -0.38 11.69
C GLU A 151 -4.92 0.82 11.45
N ILE A 152 -4.75 1.21 10.18
CA ILE A 152 -3.97 2.39 9.81
C ILE A 152 -4.62 3.60 10.48
N LEU A 153 -5.90 3.87 10.24
CA LEU A 153 -6.59 5.02 10.83
C LEU A 153 -6.49 5.06 12.36
N GLY A 154 -6.61 3.92 13.05
CA GLY A 154 -6.40 3.79 14.49
C GLY A 154 -5.00 4.26 14.91
N SER A 155 -3.96 3.75 14.24
CA SER A 155 -2.57 4.18 14.48
C SER A 155 -2.36 5.67 14.17
N LEU A 156 -3.09 6.25 13.22
CA LEU A 156 -2.99 7.68 12.88
C LEU A 156 -3.60 8.58 13.96
N THR A 157 -4.66 8.12 14.63
CA THR A 157 -5.31 8.87 15.70
C THR A 157 -4.48 8.89 16.99
N GLU A 158 -3.70 7.85 17.27
CA GLU A 158 -2.82 7.78 18.45
C GLU A 158 -1.56 8.65 18.31
N ILE A 159 -1.04 8.85 17.09
CA ILE A 159 0.12 9.72 16.82
C ILE A 159 -0.26 11.22 16.85
N GLY A 160 -1.55 11.53 16.95
CA GLY A 160 -2.10 12.89 16.92
C GLY A 160 -2.45 13.51 18.28
N VAL A 161 -2.13 12.87 19.40
CA VAL A 161 -2.36 13.35 20.78
C VAL A 161 -1.05 13.67 21.49
#